data_AF-A0A946N9T8-F1
#
_entry.id   AF-A0A946N9T8-F1
#
_cell.length_a   1.000
_cell.length_b   1.000
_cell.length_c   1.000
_cell.angle_alpha   90.00
_cell.angle_beta   90.00
_cell.angle_gamma   90.00
#
_symmetry.space_group_name_H-M   'P 1'
#
loop_
_entity.id
_entity.type
_entity.pdbx_description
1 polymer ?
#
loop_
_entity_poly.entity_id
_entity_poly.type
_entity_poly.pdbx_seq_one_letter_code
_entity_poly.pdbx_strand_id
1 'polypeptide(L)'
;MSLLQKLAKRLFFLSFILAISVSVNAQTEGEQIFKSSGCTACHTIGGGKLVGPDLVGVQDRRSEDEIIKFVQNPGDFGITLMPPQSLDADEIKAVLSYIESYVPEVKEEVV
;
A
#
# COMPACT_ATOMS: atom_id res chain seq x y z
N MET A 1 14.76 -52.66 -1.49
CA MET A 1 13.66 -51.74 -1.10
C MET A 1 14.10 -50.46 -0.35
N SER A 2 15.22 -50.40 0.36
CA SER A 2 15.58 -49.21 1.17
C SER A 2 16.02 -47.97 0.37
N LEU A 3 16.56 -48.15 -0.86
CA LEU A 3 17.04 -47.05 -1.70
C LEU A 3 15.89 -46.22 -2.32
N LEU A 4 14.83 -46.88 -2.80
CA LEU A 4 13.64 -46.19 -3.30
C LEU A 4 12.93 -45.39 -2.20
N GLN A 5 12.85 -45.94 -0.98
CA GLN A 5 12.25 -45.23 0.16
C GLN A 5 13.08 -44.01 0.59
N LYS A 6 14.43 -44.10 0.50
CA LYS A 6 15.33 -42.96 0.75
C LYS A 6 15.21 -41.88 -0.32
N LEU A 7 15.05 -42.27 -1.59
CA LEU A 7 14.86 -41.34 -2.71
C LEU A 7 13.51 -40.64 -2.60
N ALA A 8 12.43 -41.38 -2.33
CA ALA A 8 11.09 -40.83 -2.11
C ALA A 8 11.05 -39.87 -0.90
N LYS A 9 11.73 -40.20 0.22
CA LYS A 9 11.85 -39.29 1.36
C LYS A 9 12.64 -38.02 1.03
N ARG A 10 13.71 -38.11 0.23
CA ARG A 10 14.47 -36.93 -0.22
C ARG A 10 13.65 -36.05 -1.16
N LEU A 11 12.88 -36.63 -2.08
CA LEU A 11 11.95 -35.91 -2.93
C LEU A 11 10.83 -35.25 -2.11
N PHE A 12 10.30 -35.94 -1.10
CA PHE A 12 9.29 -35.38 -0.21
C PHE A 12 9.86 -34.22 0.64
N PHE A 13 11.09 -34.35 1.13
CA PHE A 13 11.78 -33.30 1.90
C PHE A 13 12.14 -32.08 1.02
N LEU A 14 12.57 -32.29 -0.22
CA LEU A 14 12.83 -31.23 -1.22
C LEU A 14 11.56 -30.49 -1.63
N SER A 15 10.44 -31.22 -1.81
CA SER A 15 9.13 -30.62 -2.10
C SER A 15 8.56 -29.82 -0.93
N PHE A 16 8.88 -30.21 0.31
CA PHE A 16 8.45 -29.50 1.52
C PHE A 16 9.20 -28.17 1.72
N ILE A 17 10.49 -28.12 1.36
CA ILE A 17 11.31 -26.89 1.44
C ILE A 17 10.88 -25.85 0.38
N LEU A 18 10.45 -26.26 -0.81
CA LEU A 18 10.02 -25.34 -1.87
C LEU A 18 8.72 -24.59 -1.52
N ALA A 19 7.84 -25.20 -0.72
CA ALA A 19 6.55 -24.60 -0.36
C ALA A 19 6.65 -23.45 0.66
N ILE A 20 7.78 -23.31 1.36
CA ILE A 20 7.95 -22.32 2.44
C ILE A 20 8.52 -20.99 1.92
N SER A 21 9.06 -20.96 0.70
CA SER A 21 9.79 -19.79 0.16
C SER A 21 8.91 -18.68 -0.43
N VAL A 22 7.58 -18.82 -0.46
CA VAL A 22 6.69 -17.76 -0.98
C VAL A 22 6.32 -16.80 0.15
N SER A 23 7.31 -16.05 0.63
CA SER A 23 7.06 -14.77 1.31
C SER A 23 7.27 -13.67 0.28
N VAL A 24 6.30 -13.51 -0.61
CA VAL A 24 6.26 -12.39 -1.56
C VAL A 24 5.91 -11.15 -0.74
N ASN A 25 6.82 -10.19 -0.71
CA ASN A 25 6.55 -8.83 -0.25
C ASN A 25 5.59 -8.16 -1.24
N ALA A 26 4.32 -8.58 -1.23
CA ALA A 26 3.30 -8.08 -2.13
C ALA A 26 2.88 -6.70 -1.67
N GLN A 27 3.36 -5.66 -2.36
CA GLN A 27 2.84 -4.31 -2.19
C GLN A 27 1.33 -4.33 -2.46
N THR A 28 0.57 -3.75 -1.54
CA THR A 28 -0.89 -3.69 -1.71
C THR A 28 -1.23 -2.81 -2.93
N GLU A 29 -2.38 -3.05 -3.54
CA GLU A 29 -2.86 -2.21 -4.65
C GLU A 29 -2.92 -0.73 -4.25
N GLY A 30 -3.42 -0.43 -3.05
CA GLY A 30 -3.45 0.92 -2.49
C GLY A 30 -2.07 1.57 -2.35
N GLU A 31 -1.07 0.79 -1.93
CA GLU A 31 0.32 1.27 -1.88
C GLU A 31 0.85 1.62 -3.27
N GLN A 32 0.59 0.77 -4.26
CA GLN A 32 1.04 0.99 -5.63
C GLN A 32 0.39 2.24 -6.21
N ILE A 33 -0.91 2.44 -6.02
CA ILE A 33 -1.63 3.65 -6.45
C ILE A 33 -1.07 4.87 -5.72
N PHE A 34 -0.93 4.83 -4.39
CA PHE A 34 -0.41 5.95 -3.61
C PHE A 34 1.00 6.40 -4.07
N LYS A 35 1.87 5.43 -4.39
CA LYS A 35 3.24 5.69 -4.86
C LYS A 35 3.28 6.14 -6.33
N SER A 36 2.41 5.63 -7.20
CA SER A 36 2.45 5.89 -8.65
C SER A 36 1.58 7.05 -9.12
N SER A 37 0.51 7.39 -8.41
CA SER A 37 -0.41 8.50 -8.70
C SER A 37 0.08 9.85 -8.17
N GLY A 38 1.33 9.93 -7.69
CA GLY A 38 1.95 11.18 -7.25
C GLY A 38 1.51 11.69 -5.88
N CYS A 39 0.75 10.90 -5.10
CA CYS A 39 0.29 11.29 -3.77
C CYS A 39 1.47 11.64 -2.84
N THR A 40 2.55 10.86 -2.93
CA THR A 40 3.81 11.03 -2.17
C THR A 40 4.55 12.34 -2.47
N ALA A 41 4.28 13.00 -3.60
CA ALA A 41 4.90 14.28 -3.92
C ALA A 41 4.39 15.41 -3.01
N CYS A 42 3.18 15.27 -2.47
CA CYS A 42 2.52 16.31 -1.70
C CYS A 42 2.15 15.88 -0.28
N HIS A 43 1.93 14.60 -0.04
CA HIS A 43 1.42 14.08 1.22
C HIS A 43 2.41 13.14 1.90
N THR A 44 2.42 13.18 3.22
CA THR A 44 3.06 12.17 4.07
C THR A 44 1.98 11.35 4.78
N ILE A 45 2.40 10.26 5.43
CA ILE A 45 1.58 9.51 6.38
C ILE A 45 2.36 9.47 7.70
N GLY A 46 1.97 10.30 8.67
CA GLY A 46 2.61 10.42 9.98
C GLY A 46 3.93 11.21 9.97
N GLY A 47 4.30 11.79 8.84
CA GLY A 47 5.54 12.58 8.65
C GLY A 47 5.34 14.09 8.80
N GLY A 48 4.11 14.54 9.08
CA GLY A 48 3.73 15.95 9.13
C GLY A 48 3.41 16.54 7.75
N LYS A 49 3.09 17.84 7.74
CA LYS A 49 2.74 18.56 6.51
C LYS A 49 3.94 18.63 5.55
N LEU A 50 3.69 18.37 4.25
CA LEU A 50 4.66 18.56 3.16
C LEU A 50 4.20 19.71 2.24
N VAL A 51 3.51 19.40 1.13
CA VAL A 51 2.81 20.41 0.30
C VAL A 51 1.33 20.41 0.70
N GLY A 52 0.73 19.23 0.71
CA GLY A 52 -0.56 18.93 1.29
C GLY A 52 -0.47 18.58 2.79
N PRO A 53 -1.62 18.44 3.45
CA PRO A 53 -1.69 17.97 4.84
C PRO A 53 -1.19 16.53 4.98
N ASP A 54 -0.82 16.15 6.20
CA ASP A 54 -0.57 14.76 6.56
C ASP A 54 -1.88 13.94 6.47
N LEU A 55 -1.79 12.73 5.95
CA LEU A 55 -2.91 11.81 5.76
C LEU A 55 -3.13 10.84 6.92
N VAL A 56 -2.24 10.80 7.93
CA VAL A 56 -2.46 10.00 9.14
C VAL A 56 -3.82 10.34 9.76
N GLY A 57 -4.65 9.32 10.02
CA GLY A 57 -5.99 9.47 10.59
C GLY A 57 -6.97 10.29 9.73
N VAL A 58 -6.81 10.33 8.40
CA VAL A 58 -7.70 11.11 7.52
C VAL A 58 -9.18 10.68 7.64
N GLN A 59 -9.42 9.38 7.82
CA GLN A 59 -10.77 8.81 8.01
C GLN A 59 -11.39 9.14 9.38
N ASP A 60 -10.61 9.64 10.34
CA ASP A 60 -11.15 10.17 11.60
C ASP A 60 -11.74 11.59 11.41
N ARG A 61 -11.36 12.28 10.34
CA ARG A 61 -11.69 13.69 10.09
C ARG A 61 -12.74 13.90 9.01
N ARG A 62 -12.89 12.92 8.12
CA ARG A 62 -13.74 12.96 6.93
C ARG A 62 -14.30 11.58 6.66
N SER A 63 -15.54 11.52 6.19
CA SER A 63 -16.12 10.26 5.74
C SER A 63 -15.47 9.79 4.43
N GLU A 64 -15.49 8.47 4.19
CA GLU A 64 -14.99 7.86 2.96
C GLU A 64 -15.61 8.49 1.71
N ASP A 65 -16.93 8.70 1.68
CA ASP A 65 -17.64 9.31 0.56
C ASP A 65 -17.20 10.76 0.28
N GLU A 66 -16.91 11.54 1.32
CA GLU A 66 -16.37 12.89 1.17
C GLU A 66 -14.96 12.86 0.58
N ILE A 67 -14.13 11.91 1.04
CA ILE A 67 -12.77 11.77 0.53
C ILE A 67 -12.79 11.35 -0.93
N ILE A 68 -13.63 10.38 -1.33
CA ILE A 68 -13.75 9.93 -2.72
C ILE A 68 -14.12 11.10 -3.64
N LYS A 69 -15.16 11.87 -3.28
CA LYS A 69 -15.58 13.04 -4.07
C LYS A 69 -14.48 14.09 -4.17
N PHE A 70 -13.77 14.34 -3.07
CA PHE A 70 -12.68 15.31 -3.03
C PHE A 70 -11.48 14.87 -3.87
N VAL A 71 -11.07 13.61 -3.79
CA VAL A 71 -9.92 13.08 -4.55
C VAL A 71 -10.18 13.16 -6.05
N GLN A 72 -11.41 12.86 -6.47
CA GLN A 72 -11.81 12.94 -7.87
C GLN A 72 -11.95 14.38 -8.37
N ASN A 73 -12.52 15.28 -7.55
CA ASN A 73 -12.87 16.64 -7.99
C ASN A 73 -12.56 17.69 -6.90
N PRO A 74 -11.28 17.92 -6.54
CA PRO A 74 -10.93 18.88 -5.49
C PRO A 74 -11.31 20.32 -5.85
N GLY A 75 -11.42 20.63 -7.15
CA GLY A 75 -11.86 21.93 -7.66
C GLY A 75 -13.29 22.30 -7.26
N ASP A 76 -14.18 21.32 -7.08
CA ASP A 76 -15.56 21.56 -6.62
C ASP A 76 -15.60 22.08 -5.17
N PHE A 77 -14.51 21.89 -4.43
CA PHE A 77 -14.30 22.36 -3.07
C PHE A 77 -13.43 23.63 -3.00
N GLY A 78 -13.12 24.24 -4.16
CA GLY A 78 -12.27 25.42 -4.26
C GLY A 78 -10.78 25.14 -4.07
N ILE A 79 -10.35 23.87 -4.13
CA ILE A 79 -8.94 23.48 -4.00
C ILE A 79 -8.38 23.17 -5.38
N THR A 80 -7.35 23.91 -5.80
CA THR A 80 -6.67 23.73 -7.10
C THR A 80 -5.25 23.17 -6.97
N LEU A 81 -4.69 23.16 -5.76
CA LEU A 81 -3.33 22.67 -5.51
C LEU A 81 -3.23 21.15 -5.64
N MET A 82 -4.28 20.44 -5.21
CA MET A 82 -4.41 19.01 -5.49
C MET A 82 -5.04 18.85 -6.88
N PRO A 83 -4.36 18.19 -7.84
CA PRO A 83 -4.95 17.91 -9.13
C PRO A 83 -6.04 16.83 -8.99
N PRO A 84 -7.11 16.89 -9.81
CA PRO A 84 -8.08 15.80 -9.93
C PRO A 84 -7.40 14.46 -10.19
N GLN A 85 -7.77 13.43 -9.41
CA GLN A 85 -7.25 12.07 -9.62
C GLN A 85 -8.24 11.28 -10.48
N SER A 86 -7.73 10.63 -11.52
CA SER A 86 -8.52 9.74 -12.39
C SER A 86 -8.60 8.33 -11.78
N LEU A 87 -9.11 8.24 -10.56
CA LEU A 87 -9.28 6.99 -9.81
C LEU A 87 -10.76 6.74 -9.54
N ASP A 88 -11.19 5.48 -9.57
CA ASP A 88 -12.52 5.08 -9.16
C ASP A 88 -12.65 4.94 -7.63
N ALA A 89 -13.87 4.65 -7.17
CA ALA A 89 -14.17 4.58 -5.74
C ALA A 89 -13.42 3.43 -5.04
N ASP A 90 -13.22 2.30 -5.71
CA ASP A 90 -12.60 1.11 -5.12
C ASP A 90 -11.07 1.28 -5.07
N GLU A 91 -10.48 1.90 -6.09
CA GLU A 91 -9.08 2.34 -6.09
C GLU A 91 -8.78 3.31 -4.94
N ILE A 92 -9.66 4.30 -4.73
CA ILE A 92 -9.50 5.26 -3.62
C ILE A 92 -9.63 4.56 -2.26
N LYS A 93 -10.56 3.61 -2.12
CA LYS A 93 -10.69 2.81 -0.89
C LYS A 93 -9.46 1.95 -0.62
N ALA A 94 -8.85 1.38 -1.67
CA ALA A 94 -7.60 0.66 -1.54
C ALA A 94 -6.49 1.58 -0.99
N VAL A 95 -6.40 2.81 -1.50
CA VAL A 95 -5.47 3.82 -0.97
C VAL A 95 -5.76 4.18 0.48
N LEU A 96 -7.03 4.34 0.86
CA LEU A 96 -7.42 4.62 2.25
C LEU A 96 -7.03 3.47 3.20
N SER A 97 -7.28 2.23 2.79
CA SER A 97 -6.85 1.04 3.53
C SER A 97 -5.32 0.97 3.70
N TYR A 98 -4.57 1.37 2.68
CA TYR A 98 -3.11 1.50 2.77
C TYR A 98 -2.69 2.59 3.78
N ILE A 99 -3.35 3.75 3.79
CA ILE A 99 -3.06 4.84 4.74
C ILE A 99 -3.37 4.41 6.18
N GLU A 100 -4.51 3.75 6.42
CA GLU A 100 -4.93 3.29 7.74
C GLU A 100 -3.97 2.24 8.32
N SER A 101 -3.51 1.31 7.47
CA SER A 101 -2.60 0.23 7.88
C SER A 101 -1.11 0.59 7.74
N TYR A 102 -0.78 1.83 7.39
CA TYR A 102 0.57 2.24 7.07
C TYR A 102 1.53 2.06 8.26
N VAL A 103 2.65 1.38 7.98
CA VAL A 103 3.80 1.30 8.86
C VAL A 103 4.99 1.95 8.16
N PRO A 104 5.69 2.92 8.77
CA PRO A 104 6.82 3.58 8.14
C PRO A 104 7.92 2.57 7.79
N GLU A 105 8.39 2.62 6.53
CA GLU A 105 9.54 1.84 6.11
C GLU A 105 10.78 2.30 6.90
N VAL A 106 11.32 1.42 7.75
CA VAL A 106 12.59 1.67 8.43
C VAL A 106 13.70 1.53 7.40
N LYS A 107 14.26 2.65 6.95
CA LYS A 107 15.48 2.61 6.13
C LYS A 107 16.64 2.21 7.05
N GLU A 108 17.21 1.03 6.83
CA GLU A 108 18.52 0.68 7.39
C GLU A 108 19.52 1.74 6.92
N GLU A 109 19.97 2.57 7.85
CA GLU A 109 21.04 3.51 7.62
C GLU A 109 22.33 2.70 7.48
N VAL A 110 22.80 2.56 6.24
CA VAL A 110 24.12 1.99 5.96
C VAL A 110 25.14 3.03 6.43
N VAL A 111 25.56 2.90 7.69
CA VAL A 111 26.67 3.65 8.31
C VAL A 111 27.98 3.29 7.63
#